data_AF-A0A6G2D527-F1
#
_entry.id   AF-A0A6G2D527-F1
#
_cell.length_a   1.000
_cell.length_b   1.000
_cell.length_c   1.000
_cell.angle_alpha   90.00
_cell.angle_beta   90.00
_cell.angle_gamma   90.00
#
_symmetry.space_group_name_H-M   'P 1'
#
loop_
_entity.id
_entity.type
_entity.pdbx_description
1 polymer ?
#
loop_
_entity_poly.entity_id
_entity_poly.type
_entity_poly.pdbx_seq_one_letter_code
_entity_poly.pdbx_strand_id
1 'polypeptide(L)'
;PNLGKSTGGRQATDHIIKLDMAKEIAMIQRTERGKQVRQYFIQVEKDFNSPEKIMARALLMADQKVHKLEAQIEADKPKVLFADAVSASHTSILVGELAKLISQNGYKIGANRLFSWMRENGYLIKRKGSDWNMPTQRSMDLKLFEIKETNVQHADGHITVNKTPKVTGKGQQYFIDKFLN
;
A
#
# COMPACT_ATOMS: atom_id res chain seq x y z
N PRO A 1 -9.86 56.99 18.84
CA PRO A 1 -10.35 58.37 19.06
C PRO A 1 -11.58 58.64 18.17
N ASN A 2 -12.76 58.77 18.81
CA ASN A 2 -14.03 59.07 18.14
C ASN A 2 -13.98 60.49 17.55
N LEU A 3 -14.02 60.59 16.22
CA LEU A 3 -14.18 61.87 15.51
C LEU A 3 -15.66 62.26 15.52
N GLY A 4 -15.93 63.52 15.89
CA GLY A 4 -17.27 64.06 16.14
C GLY A 4 -18.23 63.93 14.95
N LYS A 5 -19.52 63.74 15.27
CA LYS A 5 -20.59 63.57 14.29
C LYS A 5 -20.81 64.85 13.48
N SER A 6 -20.70 64.74 12.15
CA SER A 6 -21.11 65.76 11.17
C SER A 6 -22.62 66.01 11.23
N THR A 7 -23.04 67.27 11.28
CA THR A 7 -24.44 67.72 11.48
C THR A 7 -25.19 68.05 10.19
N GLY A 8 -24.71 67.62 9.02
CA GLY A 8 -25.29 68.01 7.71
C GLY A 8 -25.45 66.90 6.67
N GLY A 9 -25.34 65.62 7.02
CA GLY A 9 -25.43 64.51 6.06
C GLY A 9 -25.80 63.17 6.68
N ARG A 10 -26.11 62.17 5.82
CA ARG A 10 -26.48 60.79 6.22
C ARG A 10 -25.42 60.24 7.18
N GLN A 11 -25.85 59.72 8.34
CA GLN A 11 -24.94 59.24 9.39
C GLN A 11 -23.99 58.16 8.83
N ALA A 12 -22.69 58.35 9.05
CA ALA A 12 -21.69 57.34 8.71
C ALA A 12 -21.77 56.20 9.74
N THR A 13 -21.95 54.97 9.25
CA THR A 13 -21.92 53.76 10.07
C THR A 13 -20.59 53.06 9.87
N ASP A 14 -19.83 52.86 10.93
CA ASP A 14 -18.59 52.10 10.89
C ASP A 14 -18.88 50.61 10.99
N HIS A 15 -18.18 49.81 10.17
CA HIS A 15 -18.33 48.35 10.13
C HIS A 15 -16.97 47.68 10.30
N ILE A 16 -16.94 46.60 11.07
CA ILE A 16 -15.78 45.71 11.15
C ILE A 16 -15.91 44.67 10.04
N ILE A 17 -14.89 44.55 9.20
CA ILE A 17 -14.87 43.64 8.05
C ILE A 17 -13.76 42.59 8.17
N LYS A 18 -13.97 41.43 7.55
CA LYS A 18 -12.94 40.38 7.43
C LYS A 18 -11.86 40.80 6.45
N LEU A 19 -10.66 40.25 6.63
CA LEU A 19 -9.49 40.58 5.81
C LEU A 19 -9.73 40.37 4.31
N ASP A 20 -10.37 39.26 3.91
CA ASP A 20 -10.64 38.99 2.49
C ASP A 20 -11.65 39.97 1.88
N MET A 21 -12.69 40.33 2.63
CA MET A 21 -13.64 41.37 2.23
C MET A 21 -12.94 42.73 2.09
N ALA A 22 -11.99 43.05 2.97
CA ALA A 22 -11.21 44.28 2.87
C ALA A 22 -10.33 44.33 1.61
N LYS A 23 -9.77 43.19 1.18
CA LYS A 23 -9.00 43.10 -0.08
C LYS A 23 -9.89 43.41 -1.28
N GLU A 24 -11.08 42.83 -1.35
CA GLU A 24 -12.02 43.07 -2.45
C GLU A 24 -12.46 44.52 -2.51
N ILE A 25 -12.81 45.11 -1.37
CA ILE A 25 -13.16 46.53 -1.27
C ILE A 25 -12.00 47.41 -1.76
N ALA A 26 -10.76 47.10 -1.37
CA ALA A 26 -9.57 47.84 -1.81
C ALA A 26 -9.33 47.70 -3.33
N MET A 27 -9.75 46.60 -3.96
CA MET A 27 -9.65 46.44 -5.41
C MET A 27 -10.67 47.30 -6.17
N ILE A 28 -11.89 47.46 -5.65
CA ILE A 28 -12.98 48.19 -6.32
C ILE A 28 -12.86 49.71 -6.08
N GLN A 29 -12.44 50.12 -4.89
CA GLN A 29 -12.40 51.53 -4.52
C GLN A 29 -11.28 52.31 -5.25
N ARG A 30 -11.65 53.47 -5.81
CA ARG A 30 -10.73 54.41 -6.49
C ARG A 30 -10.03 55.36 -5.51
N THR A 31 -9.44 54.80 -4.45
CA THR A 31 -8.66 55.55 -3.46
C THR A 31 -7.16 55.29 -3.66
N GLU A 32 -6.29 56.21 -3.19
CA GLU A 32 -4.83 56.04 -3.25
C GLU A 32 -4.37 54.78 -2.50
N ARG A 33 -4.94 54.50 -1.33
CA ARG A 33 -4.66 53.26 -0.59
C ARG A 33 -5.10 52.02 -1.36
N GLY A 34 -6.27 52.06 -2.01
CA GLY A 34 -6.72 50.98 -2.89
C GLY A 34 -5.77 50.75 -4.07
N LYS A 35 -5.19 51.83 -4.64
CA LYS A 35 -4.19 51.75 -5.73
C LYS A 35 -2.91 51.05 -5.27
N GLN A 36 -2.39 51.39 -4.09
CA GLN A 36 -1.22 50.73 -3.50
C GLN A 36 -1.45 49.22 -3.30
N VAL A 37 -2.63 48.85 -2.77
CA VAL A 37 -3.00 47.45 -2.55
C VAL A 37 -3.11 46.68 -3.87
N ARG A 38 -3.73 47.27 -4.90
CA ARG A 38 -3.79 46.67 -6.24
C ARG A 38 -2.40 46.45 -6.84
N GLN A 39 -1.52 47.45 -6.75
CA GLN A 39 -0.14 47.35 -7.24
C GLN A 39 0.63 46.24 -6.51
N TYR A 40 0.45 46.13 -5.19
CA TYR A 40 1.04 45.05 -4.39
C TYR A 40 0.55 43.67 -4.86
N PHE A 41 -0.75 43.48 -5.08
CA PHE A 41 -1.26 42.19 -5.56
C PHE A 41 -0.80 41.83 -6.97
N ILE A 42 -0.74 42.82 -7.88
CA ILE A 42 -0.18 42.61 -9.23
C ILE A 42 1.29 42.21 -9.13
N GLN A 43 2.06 42.80 -8.22
CA GLN A 43 3.46 42.44 -8.01
C GLN A 43 3.58 41.00 -7.48
N VAL A 44 2.79 40.65 -6.46
CA VAL A 44 2.77 39.29 -5.91
C VAL A 44 2.37 38.27 -6.97
N GLU A 45 1.38 38.57 -7.82
CA GLU A 45 0.98 37.70 -8.93
C GLU A 45 2.11 37.52 -9.95
N LYS A 46 2.78 38.61 -10.36
CA LYS A 46 3.93 38.55 -11.27
C LYS A 46 5.08 37.74 -10.69
N ASP A 47 5.38 37.92 -9.41
CA ASP A 47 6.41 37.16 -8.70
C ASP A 47 5.99 35.69 -8.56
N PHE A 48 4.69 35.42 -8.36
CA PHE A 48 4.17 34.06 -8.25
C PHE A 48 4.19 33.32 -9.58
N ASN A 49 3.93 34.02 -10.68
CA ASN A 49 3.87 33.50 -12.05
C ASN A 49 5.20 33.64 -12.81
N SER A 50 6.26 34.11 -12.17
CA SER A 50 7.56 34.15 -12.83
C SER A 50 8.00 32.72 -13.16
N PRO A 51 8.58 32.47 -14.34
CA PRO A 51 9.01 31.13 -14.76
C PRO A 51 9.90 30.44 -13.72
N GLU A 52 10.78 31.23 -13.08
CA GLU A 52 11.69 30.79 -12.02
C GLU A 52 10.94 30.27 -10.78
N LYS A 53 9.88 30.96 -10.35
CA LYS A 53 9.10 30.58 -9.16
C LYS A 53 8.16 29.41 -9.43
N ILE A 54 7.61 29.32 -10.65
CA ILE A 54 6.84 28.15 -11.09
C ILE A 54 7.75 26.91 -11.10
N MET A 55 8.94 27.02 -11.69
CA MET A 55 9.91 25.94 -11.75
C MET A 55 10.37 25.50 -10.36
N ALA A 56 10.67 26.44 -9.46
CA ALA A 56 11.05 26.12 -8.08
C ALA A 56 9.96 25.33 -7.33
N ARG A 57 8.68 25.66 -7.53
CA ARG A 57 7.57 24.89 -6.94
C ARG A 57 7.44 23.51 -7.54
N ALA A 58 7.58 23.39 -8.86
CA ALA A 58 7.55 22.09 -9.54
C ALA A 58 8.69 21.19 -9.03
N LEU A 59 9.89 21.75 -8.84
CA LEU A 59 11.05 21.04 -8.29
C LEU A 59 10.78 20.54 -6.87
N LEU A 60 10.24 21.40 -5.99
CA LEU A 60 9.88 21.01 -4.62
C LEU A 60 8.81 19.92 -4.58
N MET A 61 7.81 19.99 -5.45
CA MET A 61 6.78 18.94 -5.55
C MET A 61 7.35 17.62 -6.09
N ALA A 62 8.27 17.69 -7.04
CA ALA A 62 8.97 16.52 -7.56
C ALA A 62 9.82 15.85 -6.47
N ASP A 63 10.57 16.64 -5.72
CA ASP A 63 11.43 16.19 -4.61
C ASP A 63 10.61 15.51 -3.50
N GLN A 64 9.50 16.13 -3.08
CA GLN A 64 8.56 15.53 -2.14
C GLN A 64 7.97 14.20 -2.64
N LYS A 65 7.76 14.07 -3.95
CA LYS A 65 7.25 12.84 -4.57
C LYS A 65 8.33 11.77 -4.63
N VAL A 66 9.57 12.13 -4.96
CA VAL A 66 10.73 11.23 -4.95
C VAL A 66 10.94 10.67 -3.54
N HIS A 67 10.99 11.52 -2.52
CA HIS A 67 11.15 11.05 -1.14
C HIS A 67 10.01 10.14 -0.64
N LYS A 68 8.76 10.41 -1.03
CA LYS A 68 7.64 9.50 -0.72
C LYS A 68 7.78 8.15 -1.41
N LEU A 69 8.22 8.14 -2.67
CA LEU A 69 8.44 6.91 -3.43
C LEU A 69 9.64 6.13 -2.90
N GLU A 70 10.73 6.79 -2.53
CA GLU A 70 11.90 6.18 -1.89
C GLU A 70 11.55 5.54 -0.54
N ALA A 71 10.75 6.22 0.29
CA ALA A 71 10.27 5.67 1.55
C ALA A 71 9.40 4.42 1.34
N GLN A 72 8.58 4.40 0.29
CA GLN A 72 7.78 3.23 -0.07
C GLN A 72 8.66 2.07 -0.56
N ILE A 73 9.66 2.36 -1.40
CA ILE A 73 10.62 1.37 -1.91
C ILE A 73 11.40 0.72 -0.76
N GLU A 74 11.88 1.50 0.22
CA GLU A 74 12.63 0.94 1.35
C GLU A 74 11.76 0.08 2.26
N ALA A 75 10.47 0.42 2.43
CA ALA A 75 9.50 -0.40 3.17
C ALA A 75 9.18 -1.73 2.46
N ASP A 76 9.16 -1.74 1.13
CA ASP A 76 8.84 -2.93 0.33
C ASP A 76 10.07 -3.77 -0.04
N LYS A 77 11.30 -3.24 0.11
CA LYS A 77 12.58 -3.91 -0.11
C LYS A 77 12.73 -5.28 0.59
N PRO A 78 12.39 -5.45 1.89
CA PRO A 78 12.46 -6.76 2.51
C PRO A 78 11.44 -7.76 1.94
N LYS A 79 10.30 -7.30 1.43
CA LYS A 79 9.27 -8.16 0.80
C LYS A 79 9.73 -8.69 -0.55
N VAL A 80 10.31 -7.81 -1.38
CA VAL A 80 10.79 -8.16 -2.73
C VAL A 80 11.98 -9.12 -2.66
N LEU A 81 12.97 -8.83 -1.81
CA LEU A 81 14.15 -9.68 -1.66
C LEU A 81 13.81 -11.12 -1.24
N PHE A 82 12.76 -11.32 -0.45
CA PHE A 82 12.32 -12.66 -0.05
C PHE A 82 11.55 -13.39 -1.14
N ALA A 83 10.67 -12.69 -1.89
CA ALA A 83 10.00 -13.26 -3.05
C ALA A 83 11.00 -13.74 -4.11
N ASP A 84 12.08 -12.98 -4.31
CA ASP A 84 13.17 -13.34 -5.22
C ASP A 84 14.01 -14.51 -4.71
N ALA A 85 14.34 -14.54 -3.40
CA ALA A 85 15.07 -15.66 -2.80
C ALA A 85 14.29 -16.98 -2.86
N VAL A 86 12.98 -16.94 -2.64
CA VAL A 86 12.07 -18.09 -2.74
C VAL A 86 11.87 -18.52 -4.21
N SER A 87 11.90 -17.59 -5.17
CA SER A 87 11.93 -17.88 -6.60
C SER A 87 13.17 -18.68 -7.01
N ALA A 88 14.33 -18.25 -6.49
CA ALA A 88 15.64 -18.74 -6.92
C ALA A 88 15.91 -20.18 -6.47
N SER A 89 15.41 -20.60 -5.30
CA SER A 89 15.54 -22.01 -4.88
C SER A 89 14.44 -22.83 -5.53
N HIS A 90 14.73 -23.53 -6.62
CA HIS A 90 13.79 -24.44 -7.32
C HIS A 90 13.42 -25.70 -6.51
N THR A 91 13.52 -25.67 -5.18
CA THR A 91 13.28 -26.81 -4.30
C THR A 91 11.85 -26.80 -3.77
N SER A 92 11.18 -27.95 -3.81
CA SER A 92 9.85 -28.11 -3.22
C SER A 92 9.94 -28.35 -1.71
N ILE A 93 9.24 -27.53 -0.93
CA ILE A 93 9.25 -27.54 0.54
C ILE A 93 7.98 -28.17 1.10
N LEU A 94 8.01 -28.62 2.35
CA LEU A 94 6.79 -29.12 3.00
C LEU A 94 5.82 -27.98 3.31
N VAL A 95 4.51 -28.26 3.33
CA VAL A 95 3.49 -27.27 3.74
C VAL A 95 3.76 -26.73 5.14
N GLY A 96 4.30 -27.56 6.04
CA GLY A 96 4.70 -27.11 7.38
C GLY A 96 5.88 -26.12 7.38
N GLU A 97 6.80 -26.24 6.41
CA GLU A 97 7.91 -25.30 6.23
C GLU A 97 7.40 -23.99 5.63
N LEU A 98 6.49 -24.05 4.64
CA LEU A 98 5.81 -22.87 4.11
C LEU A 98 5.11 -22.08 5.22
N ALA A 99 4.44 -22.75 6.17
CA ALA A 99 3.79 -22.08 7.30
C ALA A 99 4.80 -21.30 8.17
N LYS A 100 5.99 -21.87 8.41
CA LYS A 100 7.06 -21.17 9.14
C LYS A 100 7.53 -19.94 8.38
N LEU A 101 7.72 -20.05 7.07
CA LEU A 101 8.12 -18.93 6.21
C LEU A 101 7.07 -17.81 6.24
N ILE A 102 5.79 -18.13 6.08
CA ILE A 102 4.70 -17.14 6.15
C ILE A 102 4.67 -16.47 7.54
N SER A 103 4.85 -17.24 8.61
CA SER A 103 4.89 -16.71 9.97
C SER A 103 6.10 -15.81 10.24
N GLN A 104 7.25 -16.06 9.63
CA GLN A 104 8.43 -15.20 9.73
C GLN A 104 8.22 -13.87 9.00
N ASN A 105 7.44 -13.87 7.91
CA ASN A 105 7.16 -12.68 7.10
C ASN A 105 5.98 -11.82 7.62
N GLY A 106 5.57 -12.02 8.87
CA GLY A 106 4.61 -11.14 9.54
C GLY A 106 3.18 -11.69 9.65
N TYR A 107 2.83 -12.79 8.96
CA TYR A 107 1.52 -13.42 9.09
C TYR A 107 1.57 -14.65 10.00
N LYS A 108 1.23 -14.48 11.28
CA LYS A 108 1.30 -15.54 12.31
C LYS A 108 0.36 -16.73 12.01
N ILE A 109 0.88 -17.74 11.33
CA ILE A 109 0.17 -18.99 11.01
C ILE A 109 0.99 -20.24 11.37
N GLY A 110 0.35 -21.21 12.02
CA GLY A 110 0.96 -22.51 12.30
C GLY A 110 0.65 -23.54 11.21
N ALA A 111 1.45 -24.60 11.13
CA ALA A 111 1.30 -25.66 10.12
C ALA A 111 -0.13 -26.23 10.07
N ASN A 112 -0.73 -26.59 11.22
CA ASN A 112 -2.08 -27.14 11.26
C ASN A 112 -3.15 -26.15 10.75
N ARG A 113 -2.98 -24.85 11.05
CA ARG A 113 -3.88 -23.78 10.58
C ARG A 113 -3.75 -23.59 9.06
N LEU A 114 -2.53 -23.64 8.52
CA LEU A 114 -2.31 -23.57 7.07
C LEU A 114 -2.93 -24.76 6.35
N PHE A 115 -2.76 -25.98 6.88
CA PHE A 115 -3.40 -27.17 6.34
C PHE A 115 -4.94 -27.07 6.34
N SER A 116 -5.54 -26.55 7.41
CA SER A 116 -7.00 -26.30 7.46
C SER A 116 -7.43 -25.28 6.42
N TRP A 117 -6.75 -24.13 6.37
CA TRP A 117 -7.04 -23.08 5.41
C TRP A 117 -6.93 -23.59 3.96
N MET A 118 -5.89 -24.36 3.64
CA MET A 118 -5.70 -24.93 2.30
C MET A 118 -6.82 -25.92 1.93
N ARG A 119 -7.36 -26.69 2.87
CA ARG A 119 -8.52 -27.57 2.63
C ARG A 119 -9.81 -26.80 2.43
N GLU A 120 -10.03 -25.77 3.26
CA GLU A 120 -11.21 -24.91 3.18
C GLU A 120 -11.24 -24.12 1.88
N ASN A 121 -10.08 -23.68 1.38
CA ASN A 121 -9.93 -22.94 0.14
C ASN A 121 -9.80 -23.84 -1.11
N GLY A 122 -9.94 -25.16 -0.96
CA GLY A 122 -9.94 -26.11 -2.08
C GLY A 122 -8.58 -26.33 -2.74
N TYR A 123 -7.48 -26.01 -2.05
CA TYR A 123 -6.13 -26.36 -2.49
C TYR A 123 -5.78 -27.82 -2.17
N LEU A 124 -6.24 -28.28 -1.00
CA LEU A 124 -6.10 -29.66 -0.56
C LEU A 124 -7.47 -30.31 -0.40
N ILE A 125 -7.52 -31.64 -0.57
CA ILE A 125 -8.74 -32.41 -0.42
C ILE A 125 -9.14 -32.49 1.07
N LYS A 126 -10.41 -32.13 1.34
CA LYS A 126 -11.03 -32.15 2.68
C LYS A 126 -11.71 -33.47 3.03
N ARG A 127 -11.84 -34.40 2.09
CA ARG A 127 -12.48 -35.70 2.32
C ARG A 127 -11.56 -36.55 3.20
N LYS A 128 -12.09 -37.08 4.32
CA LYS A 128 -11.36 -38.03 5.17
C LYS A 128 -11.19 -39.35 4.42
N GLY A 129 -9.97 -39.87 4.38
CA GLY A 129 -9.60 -41.08 3.63
C GLY A 129 -8.16 -41.01 3.13
N SER A 130 -7.84 -41.85 2.15
CA SER A 130 -6.52 -41.91 1.49
C SER A 130 -6.08 -40.57 0.88
N ASP A 131 -7.05 -39.77 0.44
CA ASP A 131 -6.79 -38.52 -0.28
C ASP A 131 -6.74 -37.30 0.65
N TRP A 132 -6.87 -37.50 1.97
CA TRP A 132 -6.80 -36.40 2.91
C TRP A 132 -5.46 -35.67 2.79
N ASN A 133 -5.48 -34.35 2.65
CA ASN A 133 -4.32 -33.49 2.37
C ASN A 133 -3.67 -33.68 0.99
N MET A 134 -4.26 -34.45 0.07
CA MET A 134 -3.76 -34.49 -1.30
C MET A 134 -4.13 -33.20 -2.04
N PRO A 135 -3.26 -32.67 -2.92
CA PRO A 135 -3.60 -31.51 -3.74
C PRO A 135 -4.81 -31.79 -4.62
N THR A 136 -5.70 -30.81 -4.76
CA THR A 136 -6.82 -30.90 -5.70
C THR A 136 -6.31 -30.82 -7.14
N GLN A 137 -7.10 -31.32 -8.09
CA GLN A 137 -6.77 -31.22 -9.52
C GLN A 137 -6.44 -29.79 -9.93
N ARG A 138 -7.26 -28.82 -9.49
CA ARG A 138 -7.02 -27.38 -9.68
C ARG A 138 -5.62 -26.95 -9.22
N SER A 139 -5.16 -27.44 -8.08
CA SER A 139 -3.86 -27.05 -7.52
C SER A 139 -2.68 -27.69 -8.25
N MET A 140 -2.90 -28.90 -8.79
CA MET A 140 -1.95 -29.58 -9.67
C MET A 140 -1.87 -28.88 -11.03
N ASP A 141 -2.99 -28.47 -11.62
CA ASP A 141 -3.03 -27.74 -12.89
C ASP A 141 -2.31 -26.38 -12.77
N LEU A 142 -2.46 -25.71 -11.63
CA LEU A 142 -1.73 -24.48 -11.31
C LEU A 142 -0.24 -24.72 -11.00
N LYS A 143 0.19 -25.97 -10.88
CA LYS A 143 1.56 -26.41 -10.51
C LYS A 143 2.02 -25.87 -9.16
N LEU A 144 1.11 -25.77 -8.19
CA LEU A 144 1.40 -25.25 -6.85
C LEU A 144 2.02 -26.32 -5.95
N PHE A 145 1.77 -27.60 -6.25
CA PHE A 145 2.22 -28.71 -5.43
C PHE A 145 2.85 -29.83 -6.25
N GLU A 146 3.69 -30.60 -5.57
CA GLU A 146 4.24 -31.89 -5.97
C GLU A 146 3.92 -32.93 -4.90
N ILE A 147 3.82 -34.20 -5.28
CA ILE A 147 3.56 -35.29 -4.33
C ILE A 147 4.85 -36.08 -4.16
N LYS A 148 5.32 -36.17 -2.91
CA LYS A 148 6.37 -37.13 -2.53
C LYS A 148 5.70 -38.42 -2.05
N GLU A 149 6.00 -39.52 -2.72
CA GLU A 149 5.60 -40.86 -2.28
C GLU A 149 6.73 -41.48 -1.45
N THR A 150 6.38 -42.17 -0.36
CA THR A 150 7.33 -42.86 0.52
C THR A 150 6.78 -44.22 0.87
N ASN A 151 7.53 -45.27 0.52
CA ASN A 151 7.14 -46.65 0.80
C ASN A 151 7.56 -47.01 2.22
N VAL A 152 6.60 -47.45 3.02
CA VAL A 152 6.82 -48.00 4.36
C VAL A 152 6.61 -49.50 4.27
N GLN A 153 7.66 -50.27 4.55
CA GLN A 153 7.57 -51.72 4.66
C GLN A 153 7.27 -52.07 6.11
N HIS A 154 6.26 -52.90 6.31
CA HIS A 154 5.87 -53.38 7.63
C HIS A 154 6.43 -54.79 7.88
N ALA A 155 6.57 -55.16 9.15
CA ALA A 155 7.18 -56.44 9.57
C ALA A 155 6.38 -57.68 9.12
N ASP A 156 5.11 -57.49 8.75
CA ASP A 156 4.17 -58.48 8.22
C ASP A 156 4.20 -58.57 6.67
N GLY A 157 5.09 -57.85 6.01
CA GLY A 157 5.36 -57.97 4.57
C GLY A 157 4.46 -57.12 3.66
N HIS A 158 3.47 -56.39 4.19
CA HIS A 158 2.71 -55.43 3.37
C HIS A 158 3.46 -54.10 3.20
N ILE A 159 3.23 -53.45 2.06
CA ILE A 159 3.83 -52.15 1.72
C ILE A 159 2.74 -51.09 1.73
N THR A 160 2.94 -50.04 2.53
CA THR A 160 2.06 -48.87 2.55
C THR A 160 2.75 -47.70 1.85
N VAL A 161 2.06 -47.05 0.91
CA VAL A 161 2.58 -45.87 0.20
C VAL A 161 2.03 -44.60 0.86
N ASN A 162 2.90 -43.86 1.55
CA ASN A 162 2.57 -42.56 2.11
C ASN A 162 2.77 -41.45 1.08
N LYS A 163 1.75 -40.63 0.86
CA LYS A 163 1.80 -39.49 -0.06
C LYS A 163 1.82 -38.19 0.74
N THR A 164 2.83 -37.36 0.49
CA THR A 164 3.00 -36.08 1.18
C THR A 164 2.99 -34.93 0.18
N PRO A 165 2.11 -33.91 0.35
CA PRO A 165 2.13 -32.73 -0.49
C PRO A 165 3.35 -31.85 -0.15
N LYS A 166 4.08 -31.46 -1.20
CA LYS A 166 5.12 -30.44 -1.16
C LYS A 166 4.71 -29.25 -2.01
N VAL A 167 5.11 -28.05 -1.61
CA VAL A 167 4.83 -26.81 -2.30
C VAL A 167 6.00 -26.49 -3.25
N THR A 168 5.70 -26.32 -4.53
CA THR A 168 6.71 -25.95 -5.55
C THR A 168 7.19 -24.51 -5.34
N GLY A 169 8.30 -24.08 -5.96
CA GLY A 169 8.73 -22.67 -5.88
C GLY A 169 7.64 -21.70 -6.33
N LYS A 170 6.89 -22.06 -7.39
CA LYS A 170 5.70 -21.32 -7.85
C LYS A 170 4.59 -21.29 -6.79
N GLY A 171 4.33 -22.42 -6.14
CA GLY A 171 3.37 -22.52 -5.05
C GLY A 171 3.75 -21.65 -3.86
N GLN A 172 5.04 -21.59 -3.53
CA GLN A 172 5.55 -20.77 -2.43
C GLN A 172 5.26 -19.29 -2.69
N GLN A 173 5.64 -18.77 -3.85
CA GLN A 173 5.31 -17.39 -4.25
C GLN A 173 3.81 -17.12 -4.20
N TYR A 174 3.01 -18.01 -4.76
CA TYR A 174 1.57 -17.87 -4.83
C TYR A 174 0.93 -17.76 -3.43
N PHE A 175 1.35 -18.60 -2.48
CA PHE A 175 0.82 -18.55 -1.12
C PHE A 175 1.39 -17.39 -0.32
N ILE A 176 2.68 -17.06 -0.47
CA ILE A 176 3.28 -15.91 0.21
C ILE A 176 2.55 -14.63 -0.18
N ASP A 177 2.35 -14.38 -1.48
CA ASP A 177 1.59 -13.24 -2.00
C ASP A 177 0.17 -13.21 -1.41
N LYS A 178 -0.52 -14.35 -1.43
CA LYS A 178 -1.89 -14.47 -0.93
C LYS A 178 -2.05 -14.26 0.59
N PHE A 179 -0.99 -14.37 1.39
CA PHE A 179 -1.04 -14.16 2.85
C PHE A 179 -0.45 -12.82 3.29
N LEU A 180 0.35 -12.15 2.44
CA LEU A 180 1.05 -10.90 2.77
C LEU A 180 0.49 -9.66 2.06
N ASN A 181 -0.38 -9.86 1.05
CA ASN A 181 -1.14 -8.81 0.35
C ASN A 181 -2.64 -9.03 0.53
#